data_AF-A0A2V5LF07-F1
#
_entry.id   AF-A0A2V5LF07-F1
#
_cell.length_a   1.000
_cell.length_b   1.000
_cell.length_c   1.000
_cell.angle_alpha   90.00
_cell.angle_beta   90.00
_cell.angle_gamma   90.00
#
_symmetry.space_group_name_H-M   'P 1'
#
loop_
_entity.id
_entity.type
_entity.pdbx_description
1 polymer ?
#
loop_
_entity_poly.entity_id
_entity_poly.type
_entity_poly.pdbx_seq_one_letter_code
_entity_poly.pdbx_strand_id
1 'polypeptide(L)'
;KARTHVLPISQLGLMEMTRQRAQESLSDTIYENCPYCGGRGVVKTTMSTSVELHRTLNTVMRRYQDSIHDIRVILNPDVLKRLKEEDEELLVELERRYAGRLMFRADPTLHHEKFVITDANTGVELKP
;
A
#
# COMPACT_ATOMS: atom_id res chain seq x y z
N LYS A 1 39.38 8.59 -16.37
CA LYS A 1 39.21 7.12 -16.13
C LYS A 1 38.90 6.92 -14.66
N ALA A 2 37.82 6.20 -14.32
CA ALA A 2 37.47 5.90 -12.93
C ALA A 2 38.38 4.79 -12.37
N ARG A 3 38.79 4.90 -11.11
CA ARG A 3 39.51 3.83 -10.41
C ARG A 3 38.56 2.66 -10.13
N THR A 4 39.04 1.43 -10.30
CA THR A 4 38.31 0.18 -10.03
C THR A 4 39.14 -0.73 -9.14
N HIS A 5 38.52 -1.29 -8.11
CA HIS A 5 39.10 -2.28 -7.22
C HIS A 5 38.28 -3.57 -7.32
N VAL A 6 38.94 -4.71 -7.51
CA VAL A 6 38.29 -6.01 -7.69
C VAL A 6 38.89 -6.98 -6.69
N LEU A 7 38.03 -7.63 -5.92
CA LEU A 7 38.40 -8.66 -4.95
C LEU A 7 38.32 -10.05 -5.60
N PRO A 8 39.07 -11.05 -5.10
CA PRO A 8 38.92 -12.43 -5.53
C PRO A 8 37.52 -12.98 -5.21
N ILE A 9 37.12 -14.04 -5.91
CA ILE A 9 35.81 -14.67 -5.73
C ILE A 9 35.68 -15.18 -4.29
N SER A 10 34.59 -14.79 -3.63
CA SER A 10 34.22 -15.24 -2.29
C SER A 10 33.95 -16.74 -2.25
N GLN A 11 34.02 -17.36 -1.08
CA GLN A 11 33.58 -18.75 -0.87
C GLN A 11 32.10 -18.97 -1.23
N LEU A 12 31.30 -17.90 -1.25
CA LEU A 12 29.90 -17.92 -1.70
C LEU A 12 29.75 -17.81 -3.24
N GLY A 13 30.86 -17.74 -3.99
CA GLY A 13 30.84 -17.59 -5.45
C GLY A 13 30.58 -16.17 -5.96
N LEU A 14 30.61 -15.15 -5.08
CA LEU A 14 30.38 -13.75 -5.45
C LEU A 14 31.70 -13.03 -5.74
N MET A 15 31.73 -12.18 -6.76
CA MET A 15 32.85 -11.28 -7.05
C MET A 15 32.48 -9.85 -6.67
N GLU A 16 33.20 -9.30 -5.71
CA GLU A 16 32.99 -7.93 -5.25
C GLU A 16 33.89 -6.97 -6.01
N MET A 17 33.30 -5.89 -6.53
CA MET A 17 34.04 -4.84 -7.21
C MET A 17 33.49 -3.46 -6.83
N THR A 18 34.39 -2.51 -6.61
CA THR A 18 34.04 -1.10 -6.39
C THR A 18 34.62 -0.25 -7.51
N ARG A 19 33.80 0.66 -8.04
CA ARG A 19 34.19 1.61 -9.09
C ARG A 19 33.97 3.02 -8.57
N GLN A 20 34.98 3.87 -8.66
CA GLN A 20 34.88 5.27 -8.29
C GLN A 20 33.78 5.96 -9.11
N ARG A 21 32.83 6.63 -8.43
CA ARG A 21 31.79 7.44 -9.06
C ARG A 21 32.41 8.76 -9.54
N ALA A 22 32.71 8.85 -10.83
CA ALA A 22 33.37 10.02 -11.43
C ALA A 22 32.37 11.07 -11.96
N GLN A 23 31.17 10.64 -12.34
CA GLN A 23 30.06 11.47 -12.80
C GLN A 23 28.74 10.81 -12.37
N GLU A 24 27.63 11.53 -12.51
CA GLU A 24 26.29 10.97 -12.33
C GLU A 24 26.10 9.74 -13.22
N SER A 25 25.35 8.77 -12.70
CA SER A 25 25.05 7.55 -13.43
C SER A 25 24.05 7.88 -14.53
N LEU A 26 24.26 7.33 -15.72
CA LEU A 26 23.36 7.52 -16.88
C LEU A 26 21.90 7.15 -16.53
N SER A 27 21.73 6.19 -15.62
CA SER A 27 20.42 5.79 -15.11
C SER A 27 19.66 6.94 -14.45
N ASP A 28 20.34 7.80 -13.72
CA ASP A 28 19.74 8.88 -12.94
C ASP A 28 19.27 10.01 -13.86
N THR A 29 19.84 10.12 -15.07
CA THR A 29 19.44 11.10 -16.10
C THR A 29 18.32 10.56 -17.01
N ILE A 30 18.28 9.25 -17.26
CA ILE A 30 17.35 8.65 -18.24
C ILE A 30 16.08 8.13 -17.58
N TYR A 31 16.15 7.64 -16.34
CA TYR A 31 15.04 6.95 -15.69
C TYR A 31 14.58 7.69 -14.44
N GLU A 32 13.27 7.67 -14.22
CA GLU A 32 12.66 8.01 -12.95
C GLU A 32 12.33 6.74 -12.16
N ASN A 33 12.28 6.87 -10.83
CA ASN A 33 11.85 5.77 -9.99
C ASN A 33 10.39 5.42 -10.25
N CYS A 34 10.07 4.13 -10.28
CA CYS A 34 8.70 3.68 -10.45
C CYS A 34 7.80 4.29 -9.36
N PRO A 35 6.73 5.03 -9.72
CA PRO A 35 5.87 5.72 -8.75
C PRO A 35 5.04 4.77 -7.89
N TYR A 36 5.03 3.48 -8.23
CA TYR A 36 4.23 2.45 -7.57
C TYR A 36 5.08 1.63 -6.59
N CYS A 37 6.11 0.93 -7.10
CA CYS A 37 6.93 0.06 -6.26
C CYS A 37 8.09 0.81 -5.57
N GLY A 38 8.40 2.04 -5.98
CA GLY A 38 9.54 2.81 -5.46
C GLY A 38 10.90 2.16 -5.74
N GLY A 39 10.99 1.37 -6.82
CA GLY A 39 12.20 0.61 -7.16
C GLY A 39 12.25 -0.81 -6.60
N ARG A 40 11.22 -1.27 -5.87
CA ARG A 40 11.15 -2.65 -5.34
C ARG A 40 10.93 -3.72 -6.42
N GLY A 41 10.40 -3.36 -7.59
CA GLY A 41 10.08 -4.30 -8.68
C GLY A 41 8.91 -5.24 -8.40
N VAL A 42 8.25 -5.10 -7.25
CA VAL A 42 7.07 -5.90 -6.84
C VAL A 42 6.02 -4.99 -6.23
N VAL A 43 4.76 -5.39 -6.35
CA VAL A 43 3.58 -4.70 -5.79
C VAL A 43 2.79 -5.68 -4.93
N LYS A 44 2.12 -5.20 -3.88
CA LYS A 44 1.32 -6.06 -3.00
C LYS A 44 0.18 -6.73 -3.79
N THR A 45 -0.14 -7.95 -3.38
CA THR A 45 -1.31 -8.66 -3.87
C THR A 45 -2.59 -8.07 -3.30
N THR A 46 -3.71 -8.28 -3.99
CA THR A 46 -5.05 -7.88 -3.51
C THR A 46 -5.35 -8.43 -2.11
N MET A 47 -4.89 -9.65 -1.80
CA MET A 47 -5.05 -10.25 -0.48
C MET A 47 -4.31 -9.48 0.62
N SER A 48 -3.05 -9.11 0.35
CA SER A 48 -2.28 -8.32 1.32
C SER A 48 -2.92 -6.95 1.56
N THR A 49 -3.45 -6.31 0.51
CA THR A 49 -4.13 -5.02 0.64
C THR A 49 -5.46 -5.17 1.40
N SER A 50 -6.25 -6.24 1.17
CA SER A 50 -7.48 -6.51 1.92
C SER A 50 -7.22 -6.64 3.43
N VAL A 51 -6.21 -7.43 3.82
CA VAL A 51 -5.85 -7.63 5.23
C VAL A 51 -5.38 -6.32 5.87
N GLU A 52 -4.58 -5.53 5.15
CA GLU A 52 -4.14 -4.21 5.59
C GLU A 52 -5.33 -3.27 5.80
N LEU A 53 -6.24 -3.20 4.82
CA LEU A 53 -7.47 -2.41 4.91
C LEU A 53 -8.31 -2.81 6.14
N HIS A 54 -8.52 -4.11 6.37
CA HIS A 54 -9.29 -4.58 7.53
C HIS A 54 -8.64 -4.14 8.85
N ARG A 55 -7.31 -4.25 8.97
CA ARG A 55 -6.57 -3.78 10.15
C ARG A 55 -6.70 -2.27 10.34
N THR A 56 -6.59 -1.50 9.24
CA THR A 56 -6.75 -0.05 9.28
C THR A 56 -8.16 0.34 9.69
N LEU A 57 -9.19 -0.30 9.11
CA LEU A 57 -10.60 -0.05 9.46
C LEU A 57 -10.87 -0.35 10.94
N ASN A 58 -10.40 -1.49 11.45
CA ASN A 58 -10.55 -1.82 12.86
C ASN A 58 -9.87 -0.78 13.77
N THR A 59 -8.70 -0.28 13.37
CA THR A 59 -7.97 0.78 14.12
C THR A 59 -8.74 2.10 14.12
N VAL A 60 -9.26 2.51 12.96
CA VAL A 60 -10.03 3.75 12.78
C VAL A 60 -11.35 3.67 13.56
N MET A 61 -12.11 2.58 13.40
CA MET A 61 -13.37 2.40 14.12
C MET A 61 -13.18 2.41 15.63
N ARG A 62 -12.14 1.74 16.13
CA ARG A 62 -11.81 1.77 17.56
C ARG A 62 -11.46 3.17 18.06
N ARG A 63 -10.76 3.98 17.25
CA ARG A 63 -10.37 5.35 17.62
C ARG A 63 -11.55 6.32 17.61
N TYR A 64 -12.43 6.20 16.63
CA TYR A 64 -13.53 7.14 16.39
C TYR A 64 -14.89 6.61 16.82
N GLN A 65 -14.93 5.54 17.61
CA GLN A 65 -16.15 4.84 18.05
C GLN A 65 -17.22 5.78 18.63
N ASP A 66 -16.83 6.84 19.33
CA ASP A 66 -17.76 7.78 19.98
C ASP A 66 -18.18 8.96 19.08
N SER A 67 -17.51 9.17 17.94
CA SER A 67 -17.61 10.42 17.15
C SER A 67 -18.06 10.22 15.71
N ILE A 68 -17.74 9.08 15.09
CA ILE A 68 -17.99 8.83 13.67
C ILE A 68 -18.63 7.45 13.51
N HIS A 69 -19.89 7.46 13.11
CA HIS A 69 -20.66 6.23 12.88
C HIS A 69 -20.74 5.87 11.40
N ASP A 70 -20.56 6.82 10.48
CA ASP A 70 -20.65 6.56 9.05
C ASP A 70 -19.27 6.73 8.40
N ILE A 71 -18.67 5.61 7.97
CA ILE A 71 -17.32 5.58 7.38
C ILE A 71 -17.44 5.23 5.89
N ARG A 72 -16.76 5.98 5.04
CA ARG A 72 -16.65 5.74 3.60
C ARG A 72 -15.24 5.34 3.22
N VAL A 73 -15.11 4.19 2.57
CA VAL A 73 -13.85 3.65 2.06
C VAL A 73 -13.83 3.76 0.54
N ILE A 74 -12.79 4.39 0.01
CA ILE A 74 -12.54 4.52 -1.43
C ILE A 74 -11.36 3.63 -1.78
N LEU A 75 -11.55 2.71 -2.74
CA LEU A 75 -10.52 1.75 -3.13
C LEU A 75 -10.63 1.35 -4.61
N ASN A 76 -9.61 0.66 -5.12
CA ASN A 76 -9.62 0.12 -6.48
C ASN A 76 -10.72 -0.97 -6.65
N PRO A 77 -11.40 -1.04 -7.82
CA PRO A 77 -12.45 -2.04 -8.08
C PRO A 77 -12.03 -3.50 -7.87
N ASP A 78 -10.77 -3.87 -8.16
CA ASP A 78 -10.29 -5.25 -8.00
C ASP A 78 -10.25 -5.66 -6.53
N VAL A 79 -9.81 -4.74 -5.67
CA VAL A 79 -9.79 -4.95 -4.21
C VAL A 79 -11.23 -4.97 -3.66
N LEU A 80 -12.14 -4.15 -4.23
CA LEU A 80 -13.54 -4.12 -3.79
C LEU A 80 -14.27 -5.40 -4.13
N LYS A 81 -14.05 -5.93 -5.34
CA LYS A 81 -14.64 -7.20 -5.77
C LYS A 81 -14.24 -8.32 -4.82
N ARG A 82 -12.95 -8.40 -4.52
CA ARG A 82 -12.40 -9.37 -3.58
C ARG A 82 -13.00 -9.23 -2.18
N LEU A 83 -13.07 -8.00 -1.65
CA LEU A 83 -13.64 -7.75 -0.31
C LEU A 83 -15.09 -8.24 -0.20
N LYS A 84 -15.88 -8.09 -1.27
CA LYS A 84 -17.27 -8.55 -1.32
C LYS A 84 -17.39 -10.07 -1.46
N GLU A 85 -16.47 -10.72 -2.16
CA GLU A 85 -16.54 -12.17 -2.41
C GLU A 85 -15.94 -12.99 -1.26
N GLU A 86 -14.85 -12.52 -0.66
CA GLU A 86 -14.06 -13.33 0.29
C GLU A 86 -14.04 -12.78 1.73
N ASP A 87 -14.17 -11.45 1.91
CA ASP A 87 -14.05 -10.80 3.23
C ASP A 87 -15.39 -10.27 3.77
N GLU A 88 -16.53 -10.66 3.18
CA GLU A 88 -17.86 -10.15 3.54
C GLU A 88 -18.20 -10.42 5.01
N GLU A 89 -17.93 -11.63 5.51
CA GLU A 89 -18.20 -12.01 6.89
C GLU A 89 -17.41 -11.13 7.89
N LEU A 90 -16.15 -10.84 7.57
CA LEU A 90 -15.29 -10.00 8.40
C LEU A 90 -15.78 -8.55 8.45
N LEU A 91 -16.32 -8.04 7.34
CA LEU A 91 -16.90 -6.70 7.28
C LEU A 91 -18.20 -6.62 8.09
N VAL A 92 -19.05 -7.63 7.99
CA VAL A 92 -20.31 -7.71 8.77
C VAL A 92 -20.01 -7.81 10.27
N GLU A 93 -18.99 -8.58 10.67
CA GLU A 93 -18.56 -8.64 12.07
C GLU A 93 -18.06 -7.27 12.56
N LEU A 94 -17.29 -6.57 11.73
CA LEU A 94 -16.78 -5.23 12.04
C LEU A 94 -17.94 -4.22 12.22
N GLU A 95 -18.91 -4.25 11.32
CA GLU A 95 -20.11 -3.39 11.36
C GLU A 95 -20.92 -3.64 12.63
N ARG A 96 -21.12 -4.91 13.00
CA ARG A 96 -21.84 -5.30 14.22
C ARG A 96 -21.09 -4.91 15.49
N ARG A 97 -19.77 -5.05 15.51
CA ARG A 97 -18.95 -4.78 16.70
C ARG A 97 -18.92 -3.30 17.07
N TYR A 98 -18.89 -2.42 16.06
CA TYR A 98 -18.78 -0.97 16.28
C TYR A 98 -20.08 -0.20 16.02
N ALA A 99 -21.16 -0.88 15.61
CA ALA A 99 -22.46 -0.28 15.28
C ALA A 99 -22.35 0.92 14.30
N GLY A 100 -21.35 0.90 13.43
CA GLY A 100 -21.09 1.96 12.45
C GLY A 100 -21.37 1.47 11.04
N ARG A 101 -21.92 2.32 10.17
CA ARG A 101 -22.19 2.00 8.76
C ARG A 101 -20.94 2.16 7.91
N LEU A 102 -20.65 1.12 7.12
CA LEU A 102 -19.56 1.10 6.15
C LEU A 102 -20.11 1.33 4.74
N MET A 103 -19.59 2.35 4.05
CA MET A 103 -19.86 2.59 2.63
C MET A 103 -18.60 2.39 1.81
N PHE A 104 -18.69 1.58 0.75
CA PHE A 104 -17.58 1.35 -0.16
C PHE A 104 -17.81 2.06 -1.49
N ARG A 105 -16.78 2.74 -2.00
CA ARG A 105 -16.76 3.37 -3.33
C ARG A 105 -15.58 2.85 -4.12
N ALA A 106 -15.84 2.34 -5.32
CA ALA A 106 -14.78 1.99 -6.26
C ALA A 106 -14.30 3.23 -7.02
N ASP A 107 -12.98 3.38 -7.13
CA ASP A 107 -12.34 4.35 -8.01
C ASP A 107 -11.26 3.65 -8.86
N PRO A 108 -11.45 3.53 -10.19
CA PRO A 108 -10.48 2.88 -11.08
C PRO A 108 -9.19 3.69 -11.28
N THR A 109 -9.18 4.97 -10.92
CA THR A 109 -7.96 5.80 -11.01
C THR A 109 -6.99 5.54 -9.85
N LEU A 110 -7.47 4.87 -8.80
CA LEU A 110 -6.68 4.58 -7.62
C LEU A 110 -5.85 3.32 -7.82
N HIS A 111 -4.58 3.37 -7.41
CA HIS A 111 -3.69 2.21 -7.43
C HIS A 111 -4.20 1.10 -6.50
N HIS A 112 -4.02 -0.17 -6.87
CA HIS A 112 -4.49 -1.33 -6.09
C HIS A 112 -3.92 -1.45 -4.65
N GLU A 113 -2.86 -0.71 -4.31
CA GLU A 113 -2.27 -0.63 -2.97
C GLU A 113 -2.77 0.58 -2.17
N LYS A 114 -3.44 1.52 -2.83
CA LYS A 114 -3.95 2.73 -2.19
C LYS A 114 -5.42 2.55 -1.87
N PHE A 115 -5.80 2.97 -0.68
CA PHE A 115 -7.18 3.10 -0.24
C PHE A 115 -7.27 4.35 0.65
N VAL A 116 -8.43 4.98 0.64
CA VAL A 116 -8.69 6.18 1.44
C VAL A 116 -9.90 5.90 2.31
N ILE A 117 -9.76 6.15 3.60
CA ILE A 117 -10.85 6.07 4.57
C ILE A 117 -11.26 7.49 4.89
N THR A 118 -12.53 7.80 4.72
CA THR A 118 -13.13 9.13 4.92
C THR A 118 -14.34 9.00 5.83
N ASP A 119 -14.64 10.02 6.61
CA ASP A 119 -15.94 10.15 7.26
C ASP A 119 -17.01 10.48 6.19
N ALA A 120 -18.14 9.79 6.23
CA ALA A 120 -19.24 10.03 5.30
C ALA A 120 -19.90 11.39 5.48
N ASN A 121 -19.86 11.95 6.70
CA ASN A 121 -20.54 13.19 7.07
C ASN A 121 -19.62 14.41 6.91
N THR A 122 -18.36 14.32 7.36
CA THR A 122 -17.42 15.44 7.30
C THR A 122 -16.50 15.41 6.08
N GLY A 123 -16.39 14.27 5.37
CA GLY A 123 -15.51 14.11 4.21
C GLY A 123 -14.02 14.17 4.56
N VAL A 124 -13.66 14.20 5.85
CA VAL A 124 -12.28 14.27 6.33
C VAL A 124 -11.64 12.89 6.17
N GLU A 125 -10.40 12.86 5.66
CA GLU A 125 -9.60 11.63 5.61
C GLU A 125 -9.24 11.17 7.03
N LEU A 126 -9.74 9.99 7.40
CA LEU A 126 -9.45 9.33 8.66
C LEU A 126 -8.18 8.50 8.49
N LYS A 127 -7.06 9.10 8.86
CA LYS A 127 -5.79 8.37 8.95
C LYS A 127 -5.77 7.53 10.25
N PRO A 128 -5.22 6.31 10.20
CA PRO A 128 -5.13 5.41 11.34
C PRO A 128 -4.25 5.94 12.49
#